data_AF-A0A434V160-F1
#
_entry.id   AF-A0A434V160-F1
#
_cell.length_a   1.000
_cell.length_b   1.000
_cell.length_c   1.000
_cell.angle_alpha   90.00
_cell.angle_beta   90.00
_cell.angle_gamma   90.00
#
_symmetry.space_group_name_H-M   'P 1'
#
loop_
_entity.id
_entity.type
_entity.pdbx_description
1 polymer ?
#
loop_
_entity_poly.entity_id
_entity_poly.type
_entity_poly.pdbx_seq_one_letter_code
_entity_poly.pdbx_strand_id
1 'polypeptide(L)'
;MGKPCIDLLVSLLDWSEAQQVAATLNTAGYVEEESCDNPPRIFLVKPDPVTPFHLHLVPNGNSWGQDMIVFRDELSGDPDLASRYAALKQRLAQAYPTDAKAYTRGKSSFVAEVLRHAAAAFSNDRLLTHQRAELNRAQASE
;
A
#
# COMPACT_ATOMS: atom_id res chain seq x y z
N MET A 1 -20.73 1.95 -3.56
CA MET A 1 -20.20 2.73 -2.42
C MET A 1 -19.39 1.79 -1.56
N GLY A 2 -18.07 1.94 -1.52
CA GLY A 2 -17.27 1.21 -0.54
C GLY A 2 -17.53 1.82 0.84
N LYS A 3 -17.69 1.02 1.88
CA LYS A 3 -17.72 1.54 3.25
C LYS A 3 -16.40 2.32 3.46
N PRO A 4 -16.44 3.55 4.00
CA PRO A 4 -15.20 4.27 4.29
C PRO A 4 -14.39 3.43 5.27
N CYS A 5 -13.16 3.11 4.90
CA CYS A 5 -12.21 2.40 5.74
C CYS A 5 -10.89 3.14 5.62
N ILE A 6 -10.20 3.29 6.75
CA ILE A 6 -8.88 3.92 6.80
C ILE A 6 -7.85 2.79 6.91
N ASP A 7 -7.01 2.65 5.90
CA ASP A 7 -5.86 1.73 5.90
C ASP A 7 -4.62 2.47 6.45
N LEU A 8 -3.99 1.89 7.46
CA LEU A 8 -2.78 2.35 8.12
C LEU A 8 -1.64 1.37 7.84
N LEU A 9 -0.47 1.89 7.49
CA LEU A 9 0.75 1.11 7.35
C LEU A 9 1.73 1.53 8.45
N VAL A 10 2.14 0.57 9.28
CA VAL A 10 3.11 0.78 10.35
C VAL A 10 4.33 -0.11 10.08
N SER A 11 5.49 0.51 9.97
CA SER A 11 6.76 -0.20 9.77
C SER A 11 7.55 -0.24 11.07
N LEU A 12 7.97 -1.44 11.48
CA LEU A 12 8.79 -1.65 12.68
C LEU A 12 10.27 -1.77 12.31
N LEU A 13 11.12 -1.03 13.03
CA LEU A 13 12.56 -1.13 12.90
C LEU A 13 13.08 -2.50 13.37
N ASP A 14 12.54 -3.01 14.47
CA ASP A 14 12.80 -4.35 14.98
C ASP A 14 11.52 -5.20 14.86
N TRP A 15 11.58 -6.23 14.00
CA TRP A 15 10.43 -7.12 13.79
C TRP A 15 10.19 -8.07 14.97
N SER A 16 11.18 -8.29 15.84
CA SER A 16 11.00 -9.14 17.02
C SER A 16 9.96 -8.57 18.00
N GLU A 17 9.73 -7.25 17.97
CA GLU A 17 8.72 -6.57 18.78
C GLU A 17 7.29 -6.68 18.22
N ALA A 18 7.11 -7.23 17.00
CA ALA A 18 5.83 -7.19 16.30
C ALA A 18 4.65 -7.74 17.11
N GLN A 19 4.86 -8.87 17.81
CA GLN A 19 3.83 -9.48 18.64
C GLN A 19 3.52 -8.65 19.90
N GLN A 20 4.52 -8.00 20.49
CA GLN A 20 4.30 -7.10 21.62
C GLN A 20 3.54 -5.83 21.20
N VAL A 21 3.87 -5.28 20.02
CA VAL A 21 3.14 -4.15 19.43
C VAL A 21 1.70 -4.55 19.11
N ALA A 22 1.49 -5.72 18.50
CA ALA A 22 0.15 -6.25 18.20
C ALA A 22 -0.68 -6.43 19.49
N ALA A 23 -0.09 -7.00 20.55
CA ALA A 23 -0.74 -7.12 21.85
C ALA A 23 -1.11 -5.76 22.46
N THR A 24 -0.23 -4.75 22.31
CA THR A 24 -0.52 -3.38 22.76
C THR A 24 -1.68 -2.76 21.97
N LEU A 25 -1.68 -2.90 20.65
CA LEU A 25 -2.78 -2.46 19.78
C LEU A 25 -4.09 -3.16 20.12
N ASN A 26 -4.04 -4.42 20.55
CA ASN A 26 -5.22 -5.15 21.00
C ASN A 26 -5.90 -4.48 22.19
N THR A 27 -5.13 -3.98 23.16
CA THR A 27 -5.69 -3.22 24.28
C THR A 27 -6.34 -1.89 23.85
N ALA A 28 -5.98 -1.36 22.68
CA ALA A 28 -6.59 -0.17 22.07
C ALA A 28 -7.80 -0.48 21.16
N GLY A 29 -8.24 -1.74 21.12
CA GLY A 29 -9.42 -2.22 20.39
C GLY A 29 -9.15 -2.72 18.96
N TYR A 30 -7.89 -2.94 18.57
CA TYR A 30 -7.56 -3.65 17.34
C TYR A 30 -7.64 -5.17 17.55
N VAL A 31 -8.03 -5.91 16.52
CA VAL A 31 -8.10 -7.37 16.53
C VAL A 31 -7.23 -7.89 15.40
N GLU A 32 -6.32 -8.83 15.69
CA GLU A 32 -5.55 -9.51 14.65
C GLU A 32 -6.47 -10.42 13.83
N GLU A 33 -6.52 -10.18 12.53
CA GLU A 33 -7.34 -10.95 11.58
C GLU A 33 -6.50 -11.93 10.75
N GLU A 34 -5.25 -11.55 10.46
CA GLU A 34 -4.35 -12.35 9.63
C GLU A 34 -2.89 -12.08 10.02
N SER A 35 -2.08 -13.14 10.06
CA SER A 35 -0.62 -13.06 10.17
C SER A 35 0.01 -13.85 9.02
N CYS A 36 0.97 -13.24 8.34
CA CYS A 36 1.67 -13.79 7.20
C CYS A 36 3.17 -13.82 7.50
N ASP A 37 3.85 -14.92 7.16
CA ASP A 37 5.31 -15.04 7.35
C ASP A 37 6.12 -14.60 6.12
N ASN A 38 5.52 -14.59 4.92
CA ASN A 38 6.24 -14.28 3.69
C ASN A 38 5.39 -13.53 2.65
N PRO A 39 5.63 -12.21 2.44
CA PRO A 39 6.47 -11.35 3.26
C PRO A 39 5.85 -11.16 4.67
N PRO A 40 6.67 -10.97 5.74
CA PRO A 40 6.15 -10.84 7.09
C PRO A 40 5.16 -9.68 7.24
N ARG A 41 3.98 -9.93 7.80
CA ARG A 41 2.93 -8.93 8.02
C ARG A 41 1.93 -9.40 9.08
N ILE A 42 1.56 -8.51 10.00
CA ILE A 42 0.39 -8.70 10.87
C ILE A 42 -0.69 -7.72 10.43
N PHE A 43 -1.89 -8.22 10.13
CA PHE A 43 -3.05 -7.43 9.77
C PHE A 43 -4.02 -7.38 10.95
N LEU A 44 -4.28 -6.16 11.42
CA LEU A 44 -5.22 -5.89 12.48
C LEU A 44 -6.38 -5.01 12.00
N VAL A 45 -7.56 -5.24 12.54
CA VAL A 45 -8.76 -4.43 12.29
C VAL A 45 -9.26 -3.85 13.59
N LYS A 46 -9.50 -2.54 13.62
CA LYS A 46 -10.30 -1.91 14.67
C LYS A 46 -11.70 -1.70 14.15
N PRO A 47 -12.69 -2.49 14.63
CA PRO A 47 -14.07 -2.32 14.21
C PRO A 47 -14.57 -0.96 14.69
N ASP A 48 -15.25 -0.25 13.80
CA ASP A 48 -15.95 0.98 14.11
C ASP A 48 -17.24 1.01 13.26
N PRO A 49 -18.39 1.36 13.85
CA PRO A 49 -19.67 1.32 13.16
C PRO A 49 -19.78 2.34 12.01
N VAL A 50 -18.92 3.36 11.99
CA VAL A 50 -18.91 4.43 10.99
C VAL A 50 -17.75 4.26 10.02
N THR A 51 -16.52 4.11 10.51
CA THR A 51 -15.27 4.01 9.72
C THR A 51 -14.32 2.99 10.31
N PRO A 52 -14.37 1.70 9.90
CA PRO A 52 -13.41 0.71 10.34
C PRO A 52 -11.97 1.12 9.98
N PHE A 53 -11.02 0.74 10.84
CA PHE A 53 -9.60 0.96 10.60
C PHE A 53 -8.92 -0.38 10.32
N HIS A 54 -8.10 -0.39 9.28
CA HIS A 54 -7.20 -1.47 8.93
C HIS A 54 -5.79 -1.04 9.27
N LEU A 55 -5.02 -1.91 9.93
CA LEU A 55 -3.63 -1.66 10.27
C LEU A 55 -2.77 -2.81 9.76
N HIS A 56 -1.79 -2.49 8.93
CA HIS A 56 -0.78 -3.40 8.47
C HIS A 56 0.52 -3.12 9.20
N LEU A 57 0.93 -4.03 10.07
CA LEU A 57 2.22 -4.01 10.72
C LEU A 57 3.21 -4.80 9.85
N VAL A 58 4.33 -4.19 9.47
CA VAL A 58 5.34 -4.80 8.60
C VAL A 58 6.76 -4.51 9.11
N PRO A 59 7.77 -5.33 8.78
CA PRO A 59 9.17 -4.99 9.06
C PRO A 59 9.63 -3.78 8.23
N ASN A 60 10.68 -3.12 8.68
CA ASN A 60 11.35 -2.09 7.89
C ASN A 60 11.92 -2.67 6.59
N GLY A 61 11.78 -1.93 5.49
CA GLY A 61 12.18 -2.38 4.15
C GLY A 61 11.30 -3.50 3.56
N ASN A 62 10.16 -3.83 4.16
CA ASN A 62 9.23 -4.83 3.64
C ASN A 62 8.71 -4.44 2.25
N SER A 63 8.86 -5.33 1.27
CA SER A 63 8.46 -5.06 -0.13
C SER A 63 6.97 -4.80 -0.27
N TRP A 64 6.12 -5.53 0.46
CA TRP A 64 4.67 -5.35 0.42
C TRP A 64 4.25 -3.98 0.97
N GLY A 65 4.90 -3.53 2.05
CA GLY A 65 4.70 -2.18 2.58
C GLY A 65 5.16 -1.09 1.60
N GLN A 66 6.28 -1.30 0.91
CA GLN A 66 6.73 -0.38 -0.15
C GLN A 66 5.75 -0.33 -1.32
N ASP A 67 5.23 -1.47 -1.76
CA ASP A 67 4.22 -1.55 -2.82
C ASP A 67 2.96 -0.75 -2.45
N MET A 68 2.51 -0.79 -1.19
CA MET A 68 1.39 0.05 -0.74
C MET A 68 1.68 1.54 -0.89
N ILE A 69 2.89 1.97 -0.50
CA ILE A 69 3.31 3.39 -0.58
C ILE A 69 3.38 3.83 -2.04
N VAL A 70 4.05 3.06 -2.89
CA VAL A 70 4.16 3.34 -4.32
C VAL A 70 2.78 3.43 -4.95
N PHE A 71 1.91 2.45 -4.71
CA PHE A 71 0.56 2.46 -5.26
C PHE A 71 -0.25 3.69 -4.82
N ARG A 72 -0.15 4.10 -3.56
CA ARG A 72 -0.78 5.34 -3.06
C ARG A 72 -0.25 6.56 -3.80
N ASP A 73 1.06 6.65 -3.99
CA ASP A 73 1.72 7.79 -4.61
C ASP A 73 1.39 7.90 -6.10
N GLU A 74 1.33 6.77 -6.83
CA GLU A 74 0.88 6.71 -8.22
C GLU A 74 -0.57 7.20 -8.37
N LEU A 75 -1.49 6.74 -7.50
CA LEU A 75 -2.88 7.22 -7.51
C LEU A 75 -3.00 8.71 -7.15
N SER A 76 -2.12 9.20 -6.28
CA SER A 76 -2.15 10.61 -5.86
C SER A 76 -1.57 11.53 -6.93
N GLY A 77 -0.61 11.04 -7.72
CA GLY A 77 0.03 11.77 -8.82
C GLY A 77 -0.76 11.77 -10.14
N ASP A 78 -1.68 10.82 -10.34
CA ASP A 78 -2.46 10.67 -11.57
C ASP A 78 -3.98 10.58 -11.30
N PRO A 79 -4.73 11.70 -11.49
CA PRO A 79 -6.18 11.73 -11.32
C PRO A 79 -6.97 10.78 -12.25
N ASP A 80 -6.47 10.52 -13.47
CA ASP A 80 -7.12 9.58 -14.39
C ASP A 80 -6.96 8.15 -13.89
N LEU A 81 -5.75 7.78 -13.44
CA LEU A 81 -5.50 6.49 -12.82
C LEU A 81 -6.37 6.27 -11.57
N ALA A 82 -6.50 7.29 -10.71
CA ALA A 82 -7.39 7.26 -9.56
C ALA A 82 -8.85 7.04 -9.94
N SER A 83 -9.33 7.73 -10.98
CA SER A 83 -10.69 7.58 -11.52
C SER A 83 -10.93 6.16 -12.04
N ARG A 84 -10.00 5.61 -12.82
CA ARG A 84 -10.05 4.23 -13.34
C ARG A 84 -10.10 3.21 -12.22
N TYR A 85 -9.28 3.39 -11.18
CA TYR A 85 -9.28 2.50 -10.02
C TYR A 85 -10.58 2.60 -9.21
N ALA A 86 -11.13 3.81 -9.04
CA ALA A 86 -12.41 4.00 -8.39
C ALA A 86 -13.56 3.31 -9.14
N ALA A 87 -13.62 3.47 -10.47
CA ALA A 87 -14.61 2.81 -11.32
C ALA A 87 -14.48 1.27 -11.27
N LEU A 88 -13.24 0.73 -11.24
CA LEU A 88 -13.00 -0.70 -11.05
C LEU A 88 -13.56 -1.18 -9.71
N LYS A 89 -13.25 -0.50 -8.60
CA LYS A 89 -13.77 -0.86 -7.27
C LYS A 89 -15.29 -0.85 -7.23
N GLN A 90 -15.93 0.14 -7.87
CA GLN A 90 -17.39 0.22 -7.93
C GLN A 90 -17.99 -0.98 -8.68
N ARG A 91 -17.44 -1.34 -9.85
CA ARG A 91 -17.89 -2.52 -10.62
C ARG A 91 -17.71 -3.81 -9.83
N LEU A 92 -16.56 -4.00 -9.19
CA LEU A 92 -16.28 -5.19 -8.38
C LEU A 92 -17.21 -5.30 -7.16
N ALA A 93 -17.51 -4.18 -6.50
CA ALA A 93 -18.43 -4.17 -5.36
C ALA A 93 -19.87 -4.54 -5.78
N GLN A 94 -20.28 -4.18 -7.00
CA GLN A 94 -21.57 -4.59 -7.56
C GLN A 94 -21.58 -6.07 -7.97
N ALA A 95 -20.48 -6.58 -8.54
CA ALA A 95 -20.36 -7.96 -8.98
C ALA A 95 -20.21 -8.96 -7.80
N TYR A 96 -19.56 -8.55 -6.72
CA TYR A 96 -19.22 -9.40 -5.58
C TYR A 96 -19.65 -8.77 -4.24
N PRO A 97 -20.95 -8.51 -4.01
CA PRO A 97 -21.43 -7.77 -2.84
C PRO A 97 -21.18 -8.48 -1.50
N THR A 98 -21.04 -9.81 -1.51
CA THR A 98 -20.82 -10.65 -0.32
C THR A 98 -19.54 -11.49 -0.39
N ASP A 99 -18.77 -11.38 -1.48
CA ASP A 99 -17.52 -12.13 -1.67
C ASP A 99 -16.32 -11.18 -1.65
N ALA A 100 -15.86 -10.87 -0.43
CA ALA A 100 -14.69 -10.03 -0.21
C ALA A 100 -13.40 -10.60 -0.84
N LYS A 101 -13.30 -11.94 -0.99
CA LYS A 101 -12.15 -12.58 -1.63
C LYS A 101 -12.18 -12.37 -3.14
N ALA A 102 -13.32 -12.54 -3.80
CA ALA A 102 -13.47 -12.24 -5.22
C ALA A 102 -13.28 -10.74 -5.52
N TYR A 103 -13.82 -9.86 -4.68
CA TYR A 103 -13.56 -8.42 -4.76
C TYR A 103 -12.06 -8.11 -4.70
N THR A 104 -11.34 -8.70 -3.73
CA THR A 104 -9.91 -8.49 -3.55
C THR A 104 -9.09 -9.04 -4.71
N ARG A 105 -9.42 -10.24 -5.21
CA ARG A 105 -8.78 -10.80 -6.41
C ARG A 105 -9.04 -9.94 -7.65
N GLY A 106 -10.25 -9.43 -7.82
CA GLY A 106 -10.64 -8.66 -9.01
C GLY A 106 -9.87 -7.35 -9.19
N LYS A 107 -9.34 -6.76 -8.12
CA LYS A 107 -8.49 -5.55 -8.19
C LYS A 107 -6.99 -5.85 -8.30
N SER A 108 -6.57 -7.10 -8.07
CA SER A 108 -5.14 -7.46 -7.97
C SER A 108 -4.36 -7.21 -9.26
N SER A 109 -4.95 -7.49 -10.42
CA SER A 109 -4.30 -7.28 -11.72
C SER A 109 -4.03 -5.81 -12.00
N PHE A 110 -4.98 -4.92 -11.67
CA PHE A 110 -4.81 -3.48 -11.82
C PHE A 110 -3.70 -2.95 -10.92
N VAL A 111 -3.68 -3.36 -9.66
CA VAL A 111 -2.62 -2.96 -8.71
C VAL A 111 -1.25 -3.42 -9.22
N ALA A 112 -1.14 -4.68 -9.65
CA ALA A 112 0.11 -5.22 -10.18
C ALA A 112 0.58 -4.49 -11.46
N GLU A 113 -0.34 -4.10 -12.34
CA GLU A 113 -0.01 -3.33 -13.54
C GLU A 113 0.58 -1.96 -13.19
N VAL A 114 -0.05 -1.24 -12.26
CA VAL A 114 0.43 0.08 -11.79
C VAL A 114 1.81 -0.05 -11.15
N LEU A 115 2.00 -1.01 -10.25
CA LEU A 115 3.30 -1.24 -9.60
C LEU A 115 4.41 -1.58 -10.60
N ARG A 116 4.10 -2.39 -11.63
CA ARG A 116 5.04 -2.73 -12.70
C ARG A 116 5.43 -1.50 -13.53
N HIS A 117 4.47 -0.63 -13.86
CA HIS A 117 4.77 0.62 -14.55
C HIS A 117 5.59 1.57 -13.68
N ALA A 118 5.26 1.71 -12.40
CA ALA A 118 6.02 2.51 -11.46
C ALA A 118 7.48 2.01 -11.34
N ALA A 119 7.70 0.69 -11.22
CA ALA A 119 9.04 0.11 -11.18
C ALA A 119 9.85 0.37 -12.46
N ALA A 120 9.21 0.30 -13.62
CA ALA A 120 9.82 0.64 -14.91
C ALA A 120 10.15 2.14 -15.01
N ALA A 121 9.27 3.01 -14.51
CA ALA A 121 9.47 4.45 -14.45
C ALA A 121 10.60 4.83 -13.47
N PHE A 122 10.67 4.19 -12.30
CA PHE A 122 11.78 4.33 -11.35
C PHE A 122 13.14 4.01 -12.00
N SER A 123 13.17 3.00 -12.87
CA SER A 123 14.37 2.60 -13.62
C SER A 123 14.79 3.63 -14.67
N ASN A 124 13.82 4.31 -15.30
CA ASN A 124 14.08 5.27 -16.37
C ASN A 124 14.27 6.72 -15.84
N ASP A 125 13.46 7.19 -14.90
CA ASP A 125 13.30 8.62 -14.60
C ASP A 125 14.21 9.13 -13.47
N ARG A 126 14.48 8.31 -12.43
CA ARG A 126 15.43 8.68 -11.36
C ARG A 126 16.89 8.58 -11.79
N LEU A 127 17.21 7.65 -12.70
CA LEU A 127 18.55 7.51 -13.27
C LEU A 127 18.89 8.73 -14.14
N LEU A 128 17.92 9.20 -14.94
CA LEU A 128 18.05 10.44 -15.71
C LEU A 128 18.10 11.67 -14.81
N THR A 129 17.29 11.74 -13.76
CA THR A 129 17.35 12.86 -12.80
C THR A 129 18.71 12.92 -12.08
N HIS A 130 19.26 11.77 -11.67
CA HIS A 130 20.58 11.69 -11.04
C HIS A 130 21.70 12.03 -12.03
N GLN A 131 21.70 11.46 -13.24
CA GLN A 131 22.67 11.80 -14.29
C GLN A 131 22.64 13.29 -14.65
N ARG A 132 21.45 13.88 -14.71
CA ARG A 132 21.27 15.30 -15.06
C ARG A 132 21.68 16.22 -13.92
N ALA A 133 21.46 15.82 -12.66
CA ALA A 133 21.98 16.52 -11.50
C ALA A 133 23.52 16.46 -11.41
N GLU A 134 24.13 15.32 -11.73
CA GLU A 134 25.59 15.16 -11.77
C GLU A 134 26.22 15.92 -12.95
N LEU A 135 25.60 15.90 -14.14
CA LEU A 135 26.02 16.71 -15.30
C LEU A 135 25.97 18.21 -15.00
N ASN A 136 24.90 18.69 -14.37
CA ASN A 136 24.78 20.10 -13.99
C ASN A 136 25.84 20.52 -12.95
N ARG A 137 26.24 19.62 -12.04
CA ARG A 137 27.33 19.91 -11.08
C ARG A 137 28.71 19.92 -11.73
N ALA A 138 28.95 19.04 -12.69
CA ALA A 138 30.19 19.01 -13.45
C ALA A 138 30.36 20.27 -14.32
N GLN A 139 29.27 20.77 -14.92
CA GLN A 139 29.27 22.00 -15.74
C GLN A 139 29.31 23.29 -14.92
N ALA A 140 28.93 23.25 -13.64
CA ALA A 140 29.02 24.40 -12.73
C ALA A 140 30.41 24.56 -12.09
N SER A 141 31.35 23.68 -12.42
CA SER A 141 32.73 23.67 -11.90
C SER A 141 33.77 24.08 -12.96
N GLU A 142 33.33 24.60 -14.10
CA GLU A 142 34.16 25.19 -15.18
C GLU A 142 34.04 26.72 -15.22
#